data_AF-A0A396N9Q6-F1
#
_entry.id   AF-A0A396N9Q6-F1
#
_cell.length_a   1.000
_cell.length_b   1.000
_cell.length_c   1.000
_cell.angle_alpha   90.00
_cell.angle_beta   90.00
_cell.angle_gamma   90.00
#
_symmetry.space_group_name_H-M   'P 1'
#
loop_
_entity.id
_entity.type
_entity.pdbx_description
1 polymer ?
#
loop_
_entity_poly.entity_id
_entity_poly.type
_entity_poly.pdbx_seq_one_letter_code
_entity_poly.pdbx_strand_id
1 'polypeptide(L)' 'GYKIGFINDAEIWLLMLKKRNTSVHIYNEDEIDELILLICDSFILAFTVLKDTLVKKLEEAESDWM' A
#
# COMPACT_ATOMS: atom_id res chain seq x y z
N GLY A 1 -2.26 -8.92 -10.41
CA GLY A 1 -1.39 -8.22 -9.46
C GLY A 1 -0.10 -7.86 -10.14
N TYR A 2 0.61 -6.83 -9.65
CA TYR A 2 1.95 -6.49 -10.17
C TYR A 2 2.78 -7.78 -10.31
N LYS A 3 3.49 -7.88 -11.45
CA LYS A 3 3.95 -9.08 -12.18
C LYS A 3 4.69 -10.19 -11.40
N ILE A 4 4.95 -10.00 -10.11
CA ILE A 4 5.83 -10.83 -9.27
C ILE A 4 5.14 -11.30 -7.96
N GLY A 5 3.83 -11.05 -7.78
CA GLY A 5 3.07 -11.64 -6.66
C GLY A 5 3.37 -11.05 -5.26
N PHE A 6 4.15 -9.98 -5.18
CA PHE A 6 4.44 -9.25 -3.94
C PHE A 6 3.30 -8.31 -3.53
N ILE A 7 2.54 -7.82 -4.51
CA ILE A 7 1.51 -6.81 -4.32
C ILE A 7 0.18 -7.36 -4.84
N ASN A 8 -0.78 -7.46 -3.93
CA ASN A 8 -2.19 -7.69 -4.21
C ASN A 8 -2.91 -6.34 -4.37
N ASP A 9 -4.10 -6.36 -4.98
CA ASP A 9 -4.99 -5.20 -5.08
C ASP A 9 -4.33 -3.93 -5.63
N ALA A 10 -3.83 -4.04 -6.87
CA ALA A 10 -3.09 -2.97 -7.55
C ALA A 10 -3.84 -1.62 -7.59
N GLU A 11 -5.17 -1.64 -7.56
CA GLU A 11 -6.00 -0.44 -7.53
C GLU A 11 -5.78 0.39 -6.26
N ILE A 12 -5.61 -0.24 -5.09
CA ILE A 12 -5.33 0.45 -3.82
C ILE A 12 -3.99 1.17 -3.91
N TRP A 13 -2.96 0.52 -4.47
CA TRP A 13 -1.64 1.11 -4.63
C TRP A 13 -1.63 2.27 -5.63
N LEU A 14 -2.34 2.12 -6.75
CA LEU A 14 -2.49 3.19 -7.73
C LEU A 14 -3.26 4.37 -7.15
N LEU A 15 -4.31 4.11 -6.36
CA LEU A 15 -5.07 5.15 -5.67
C LEU A 15 -4.21 5.89 -4.64
N MET A 16 -3.42 5.16 -3.85
CA MET A 16 -2.49 5.73 -2.87
C MET A 16 -1.48 6.67 -3.55
N LEU A 17 -0.88 6.23 -4.65
CA LEU A 17 0.08 7.05 -5.39
C LEU A 17 -0.57 8.32 -5.95
N LYS A 18 -1.77 8.22 -6.52
CA LYS A 18 -2.54 9.37 -7.01
C LYS A 18 -2.86 10.35 -5.88
N LYS A 19 -3.41 9.85 -4.76
CA LYS A 19 -3.78 10.66 -3.60
C LYS A 19 -2.57 11.34 -2.95
N ARG A 20 -1.43 10.64 -2.86
CA ARG A 20 -0.15 11.25 -2.42
C ARG A 20 0.24 12.42 -3.32
N ASN A 21 0.18 12.24 -4.64
CA ASN A 21 0.56 13.29 -5.59
C ASN A 21 -0.35 14.52 -5.50
N THR A 22 -1.65 14.32 -5.25
CA THR A 22 -2.61 15.43 -5.13
C THR A 22 -2.61 16.08 -3.76
N SER A 23 -2.23 15.35 -2.70
CA SER A 23 -2.32 15.83 -1.30
C SER A 23 -1.62 17.17 -1.03
N VAL A 24 -0.53 17.46 -1.76
CA VAL A 24 0.23 18.73 -1.66
C VAL A 24 -0.58 19.93 -2.16
N HIS A 25 -1.67 19.68 -2.90
CA HIS A 25 -2.49 20.68 -3.57
C HIS A 25 -3.95 20.65 -3.14
N ILE A 26 -4.31 19.84 -2.14
CA ILE A 26 -5.68 19.78 -1.61
C ILE A 26 -5.83 20.89 -0.56
N TYR A 27 -6.72 21.85 -0.84
CA TYR A 27 -7.16 22.90 0.11
C TYR A 27 -8.62 22.71 0.55
N ASN A 28 -9.27 21.65 0.08
CA ASN A 28 -10.66 21.31 0.39
C ASN A 28 -10.68 20.37 1.62
N GLU A 29 -11.38 20.78 2.69
CA GLU A 29 -11.46 20.04 3.96
C GLU A 29 -12.10 18.66 3.79
N ASP A 30 -13.18 18.55 3.01
CA ASP A 30 -13.87 17.27 2.76
C ASP A 30 -12.93 16.26 2.07
N GLU A 31 -12.09 16.72 1.14
CA GLU A 31 -11.10 15.86 0.45
C GLU A 31 -9.95 15.43 1.38
N ILE A 32 -9.61 16.26 2.37
CA ILE A 32 -8.63 15.92 3.40
C ILE A 32 -9.21 14.85 4.32
N ASP A 33 -10.46 14.99 4.76
CA ASP A 33 -11.14 14.01 5.61
C ASP A 33 -11.26 12.65 4.92
N GLU A 34 -11.65 12.63 3.64
CA GLU A 34 -11.64 11.41 2.83
C GLU A 34 -10.23 10.79 2.72
N LEU A 35 -9.20 11.61 2.57
CA LEU A 35 -7.82 11.13 2.50
C LEU A 35 -7.36 10.53 3.84
N ILE A 36 -7.75 11.12 4.97
CA ILE A 36 -7.45 10.59 6.31
C ILE A 36 -8.10 9.21 6.47
N LEU A 37 -9.38 9.07 6.11
CA LEU A 37 -10.08 7.78 6.13
C LEU A 37 -9.40 6.75 5.23
N LEU A 38 -9.01 7.13 4.01
CA LEU A 38 -8.27 6.24 3.09
C LEU A 38 -6.92 5.80 3.67
N ILE A 39 -6.19 6.70 4.34
CA ILE A 39 -4.92 6.36 4.98
C ILE A 39 -5.14 5.35 6.11
N CYS A 40 -6.07 5.66 7.02
CA CYS A 40 -6.34 4.85 8.22
C CYS A 40 -6.93 3.48 7.89
N ASP A 41 -7.92 3.43 7.01
CA ASP A 41 -8.73 2.23 6.81
C ASP A 41 -8.26 1.39 5.61
N SER A 42 -7.52 1.97 4.66
CA SER A 42 -7.08 1.24 3.47
C SER A 42 -5.56 1.15 3.37
N PHE A 43 -4.85 2.26 3.34
CA PHE A 43 -3.43 2.27 2.99
C PHE A 43 -2.56 1.62 4.06
N ILE A 44 -2.81 1.90 5.35
CA ILE A 44 -2.05 1.27 6.45
C ILE A 44 -2.27 -0.25 6.48
N LEU A 45 -3.50 -0.71 6.20
CA LEU A 45 -3.79 -2.14 6.10
C LEU A 45 -3.06 -2.80 4.93
N ALA A 46 -3.06 -2.15 3.76
CA ALA A 46 -2.33 -2.63 2.58
C ALA A 46 -0.81 -2.74 2.84
N PHE A 47 -0.23 -1.78 3.57
CA PHE A 47 1.18 -1.86 4.00
C PHE A 47 1.45 -3.00 4.99
N THR A 48 0.51 -3.27 5.90
CA THR A 48 0.64 -4.37 6.85
C THR A 48 0.70 -5.70 6.12
N VAL A 49 -0.22 -5.93 5.17
CA VAL A 49 -0.23 -7.13 4.31
C VAL A 49 1.05 -7.24 3.47
N LEU A 50 1.53 -6.12 2.89
CA LEU A 50 2.77 -6.11 2.13
C LEU A 50 3.97 -6.48 3.01
N LYS A 51 4.06 -5.94 4.22
CA LYS A 51 5.13 -6.25 5.16
C LYS A 51 5.16 -7.75 5.46
N ASP A 52 4.02 -8.35 5.79
CA ASP A 52 3.94 -9.78 6.09
C ASP A 52 4.30 -10.64 4.87
N THR A 53 3.89 -10.21 3.68
CA THR A 53 4.27 -10.86 2.41
C THR A 53 5.79 -10.80 2.19
N LEU A 54 6.42 -9.66 2.45
CA LEU A 54 7.87 -9.48 2.31
C LEU A 54 8.65 -10.32 3.31
N VAL A 55 8.20 -10.38 4.57
CA VAL A 55 8.83 -11.23 5.61
C VAL A 55 8.78 -12.69 5.19
N LYS A 56 7.61 -13.18 4.77
CA LYS A 56 7.48 -14.57 4.29
C LYS A 56 8.36 -14.86 3.07
N LYS A 57 8.42 -13.93 2.11
CA LYS A 57 9.27 -14.08 0.93
C LYS A 57 10.76 -14.08 1.27
N LEU A 58 11.15 -13.32 2.29
CA LEU A 58 12.51 -13.33 2.81
C LEU A 58 12.84 -14.68 3.46
N GLU A 59 11.96 -15.20 4.31
CA GLU A 59 12.13 -16.54 4.93
C GLU A 59 12.20 -17.66 3.88
N GLU A 60 11.38 -17.61 2.84
CA GLU A 60 11.40 -18.56 1.72
C GLU A 60 12.74 -18.51 0.96
N ALA A 61 13.21 -17.30 0.61
CA ALA A 61 14.50 -17.11 -0.03
C ALA A 61 15.65 -17.51 0.91
N GLU A 62 15.48 -17.33 2.22
CA GLU A 62 16.47 -17.70 3.21
C GLU A 62 16.57 -19.23 3.41
N SER A 63 15.46 -19.95 3.30
CA SER A 63 15.47 -21.40 3.38
C SER A 63 16.02 -22.07 2.12
N ASP A 64 15.91 -21.44 0.95
CA ASP A 64 16.36 -22.02 -0.34
C ASP A 64 17.89 -21.95 -0.50
N TRP A 65 18.59 -21.11 0.27
CA TRP A 65 20.06 -21.05 0.26
C TRP A 65 20.75 -22.02 1.22
N MET A 66 20.03 -22.59 2.20
CA MET A 66 20.53 -23.59 3.16
C MET A 66 20.38 -25.02 2.63
#